data_AF-A0A0M9G3Q0-F1
#
_entry.id   AF-A0A0M9G3Q0-F1
#
_cell.length_a   1.000
_cell.length_b   1.000
_cell.length_c   1.000
_cell.angle_alpha   90.00
_cell.angle_beta   90.00
_cell.angle_gamma   90.00
#
_symmetry.space_group_name_H-M   'P 1'
#
loop_
_entity.id
_entity.type
_entity.pdbx_description
1 polymer ?
#
loop_
_entity_poly.entity_id
_entity_poly.type
_entity_poly.pdbx_seq_one_letter_code
_entity_poly.pdbx_strand_id
1 'polypeptide(L)'
;MFRVARVLRGVSPFSIFLMDQKSNPALKGVPIAKRGRMLSKMYKELSQQQRKELQKRAESHPSMNKKKTRKRPSRKSEFSEFVRENYNVVKGLNYRKRFSALSQLYELRKPLDVQVAKAIKEVNTKKRVAPAKKAVKKAVKKAASKAASKAKTAEKG
;
A
#
# COMPACT_ATOMS: atom_id res chain seq x y z
N MET A 1 48.39 18.82 -10.35
CA MET A 1 47.08 18.81 -9.65
C MET A 1 46.49 17.41 -9.69
N PHE A 2 46.50 16.67 -8.58
CA PHE A 2 45.85 15.37 -8.50
C PHE A 2 44.33 15.53 -8.41
N ARG A 3 43.60 15.18 -9.48
CA ARG A 3 42.14 15.13 -9.49
C ARG A 3 41.69 13.88 -8.74
N VAL A 4 41.29 14.04 -7.48
CA VAL A 4 40.69 12.96 -6.69
C VAL A 4 39.31 12.65 -7.29
N ALA A 5 39.23 11.65 -8.17
CA ALA A 5 37.97 11.15 -8.65
C ALA A 5 37.22 10.51 -7.47
N ARG A 6 36.04 11.05 -7.11
CA ARG A 6 35.15 10.42 -6.14
C ARG A 6 34.62 9.12 -6.75
N VAL A 7 35.24 8.00 -6.41
CA VAL A 7 34.69 6.68 -6.74
C VAL A 7 33.33 6.57 -6.04
N LEU A 8 32.26 6.53 -6.84
CA LEU A 8 30.89 6.33 -6.36
C LEU A 8 30.75 4.88 -5.90
N ARG A 9 31.23 4.58 -4.69
CA ARG A 9 31.05 3.28 -4.07
C ARG A 9 29.63 3.12 -3.57
N GLY A 10 29.13 1.90 -3.73
CA GLY A 10 27.76 1.54 -3.36
C GLY A 10 27.45 1.77 -1.89
N VAL A 11 28.44 1.58 -1.01
CA VAL A 11 28.34 1.73 0.44
C VAL A 11 29.64 2.36 0.98
N SER A 12 29.53 3.22 1.98
CA SER A 12 30.69 3.87 2.63
C SER A 12 31.29 2.97 3.72
N PRO A 13 32.62 3.03 4.01
CA PRO A 13 33.23 2.33 5.14
C PRO A 13 32.55 2.64 6.48
N PHE A 14 32.08 3.87 6.66
CA PHE A 14 31.32 4.27 7.85
C PHE A 14 29.98 3.55 7.94
N SER A 15 29.30 3.30 6.81
CA SER A 15 28.03 2.58 6.81
C SER A 15 28.20 1.12 7.24
N ILE A 16 29.30 0.46 6.85
CA ILE A 16 29.64 -0.89 7.32
C ILE A 16 29.88 -0.85 8.84
N PHE A 17 30.65 0.12 9.32
CA PHE A 17 30.85 0.32 10.76
C PHE A 17 29.53 0.50 11.51
N LEU A 18 28.60 1.30 10.97
CA LEU A 18 27.27 1.45 11.57
C LEU A 18 26.49 0.13 11.62
N MET A 19 26.66 -0.74 10.63
CA MET A 19 26.05 -2.08 10.62
C MET A 19 26.63 -2.98 11.69
N ASP A 20 27.96 -2.97 11.87
CA ASP A 20 28.66 -3.74 12.90
C ASP A 20 28.25 -3.29 14.32
N GLN A 21 28.00 -1.99 14.52
CA GLN A 21 27.70 -1.41 15.83
C GLN A 21 26.21 -1.40 16.22
N LYS A 22 25.33 -2.04 15.45
CA LYS A 22 23.87 -2.02 15.71
C LYS A 22 23.47 -2.59 17.07
N SER A 23 24.21 -3.58 17.58
CA SER A 23 23.91 -4.29 18.83
C SER A 23 24.78 -3.84 20.02
N ASN A 24 25.58 -2.77 19.86
CA ASN A 24 26.53 -2.35 20.89
C ASN A 24 25.82 -1.94 22.19
N PRO A 25 26.16 -2.56 23.35
CA PRO A 25 25.57 -2.22 24.64
C PRO A 25 25.76 -0.75 25.04
N ALA A 26 26.87 -0.10 24.65
CA ALA A 26 27.14 1.30 24.95
C ALA A 26 26.14 2.28 24.32
N LEU A 27 25.39 1.83 23.31
CA LEU A 27 24.35 2.61 22.64
C LEU A 27 22.94 2.27 23.14
N LYS A 28 22.79 1.22 23.95
CA LYS A 28 21.51 0.86 24.58
C LYS A 28 21.17 1.91 25.64
N GLY A 29 19.96 2.46 25.59
CA GLY A 29 19.51 3.54 26.49
C GLY A 29 19.88 4.97 26.05
N VAL A 30 20.85 5.15 25.13
CA VAL A 30 21.17 6.49 24.62
C VAL A 30 20.05 6.98 23.67
N PRO A 31 19.59 8.24 23.78
CA PRO A 31 18.63 8.82 22.83
C PRO A 31 19.15 8.78 21.40
N ILE A 32 18.27 8.48 20.42
CA ILE A 32 18.63 8.36 18.99
C ILE A 32 19.45 9.58 18.51
N ALA A 33 19.06 10.79 18.92
CA ALA A 33 19.75 12.03 18.55
C ALA A 33 21.23 12.09 18.99
N LYS A 34 21.58 11.47 20.12
CA LYS A 34 22.95 11.43 20.66
C LYS A 34 23.77 10.26 20.10
N ARG A 35 23.13 9.17 19.67
CA ARG A 35 23.81 7.97 19.14
C ARG A 35 24.69 8.28 17.93
N GLY A 36 24.21 9.10 17.00
CA GLY A 36 24.99 9.48 15.82
C GLY A 36 26.33 10.12 16.19
N ARG A 37 26.33 11.05 17.16
CA ARG A 37 27.56 11.71 17.63
C ARG A 37 28.54 10.73 18.27
N MET A 38 28.04 9.80 19.09
CA MET A 38 28.86 8.76 19.73
C MET A 38 29.48 7.82 18.68
N LEU A 39 28.68 7.34 17.74
CA LEU A 39 29.15 6.48 16.64
C LEU A 39 30.19 7.18 15.77
N SER A 40 30.03 8.47 15.49
CA SER A 40 31.04 9.26 14.77
C SER A 40 32.35 9.39 15.55
N LYS A 41 32.31 9.53 16.89
CA LYS A 41 33.51 9.54 17.73
C LYS A 41 34.22 8.19 17.71
N MET A 42 33.48 7.11 17.96
CA MET A 42 34.02 5.74 17.93
C MET A 42 34.66 5.40 16.58
N TYR A 43 34.06 5.83 15.46
CA TYR A 43 34.65 5.63 14.15
C TYR A 43 35.97 6.41 13.96
N LYS A 44 36.08 7.60 14.56
CA LYS A 44 37.31 8.40 14.53
C LYS A 44 38.41 7.80 15.40
N GLU A 45 38.06 7.06 16.43
CA GLU A 45 39.01 6.36 17.33
C GLU A 45 39.55 5.05 16.73
N LEU A 46 38.93 4.50 15.68
CA LEU A 46 39.43 3.31 14.98
C LEU A 46 40.85 3.50 14.45
N SER A 47 41.66 2.44 14.55
CA SER A 47 43.01 2.39 13.98
C SER A 47 42.95 2.47 12.44
N GLN A 48 44.06 2.89 11.83
CA GLN A 48 44.15 2.97 10.37
C GLN A 48 43.98 1.60 9.70
N GLN A 49 44.42 0.52 10.35
CA GLN A 49 44.26 -0.85 9.85
C GLN A 49 42.78 -1.26 9.83
N GLN A 50 42.06 -1.02 10.92
CA GLN A 50 40.61 -1.30 11.01
C GLN A 50 39.82 -0.50 9.96
N ARG A 51 40.21 0.74 9.69
CA ARG A 51 39.60 1.54 8.61
C ARG A 51 39.87 0.96 7.23
N LYS A 52 41.07 0.43 6.97
CA LYS A 52 41.40 -0.25 5.70
C LYS A 52 40.57 -1.53 5.53
N GLU A 53 40.36 -2.29 6.59
CA GLU A 53 39.49 -3.47 6.57
C GLU A 53 38.04 -3.12 6.30
N LEU A 54 37.51 -2.09 6.98
CA LEU A 54 36.17 -1.56 6.70
C LEU A 54 36.02 -1.08 5.27
N GLN A 55 37.08 -0.47 4.72
CA GLN A 55 37.10 -0.04 3.33
C GLN A 55 37.04 -1.23 2.36
N LYS A 56 37.83 -2.28 2.58
CA LYS A 56 37.75 -3.53 1.79
C LYS A 56 36.36 -4.15 1.85
N ARG A 57 35.73 -4.19 3.03
CA ARG A 57 34.36 -4.69 3.20
C ARG A 57 33.32 -3.80 2.52
N ALA A 58 33.50 -2.49 2.54
CA ALA A 58 32.60 -1.56 1.84
C ALA A 58 32.70 -1.69 0.31
N GLU A 59 33.90 -2.01 -0.20
CA GLU A 59 34.16 -2.26 -1.62
C GLU A 59 33.45 -3.52 -2.13
N SER A 60 33.44 -4.59 -1.33
CA SER A 60 32.75 -5.83 -1.68
C SER A 60 31.24 -5.81 -1.40
N HIS A 61 30.74 -4.79 -0.70
CA HIS A 61 29.33 -4.76 -0.32
C HIS A 61 28.43 -4.44 -1.52
N PRO A 62 27.41 -5.27 -1.82
CA PRO A 62 26.50 -5.00 -2.93
C PRO A 62 25.70 -3.73 -2.65
N SER A 63 25.55 -2.86 -3.65
CA SER A 63 24.58 -1.76 -3.61
C SER A 63 23.34 -2.12 -4.40
N MET A 64 22.19 -1.88 -3.78
CA MET A 64 20.93 -1.93 -4.50
C MET A 64 20.70 -0.62 -5.24
N ASN A 65 20.44 -0.70 -6.54
CA ASN A 65 19.95 0.44 -7.30
C ASN A 65 18.62 0.92 -6.70
N LYS A 66 18.58 2.16 -6.22
CA LYS A 66 17.32 2.75 -5.72
C LYS A 66 16.32 2.76 -6.87
N LYS A 67 15.23 1.99 -6.73
CA LYS A 67 14.10 2.08 -7.65
C LYS A 67 13.55 3.50 -7.56
N LYS A 68 13.72 4.30 -8.62
CA LYS A 68 13.13 5.63 -8.71
C LYS A 68 11.61 5.43 -8.64
N THR A 69 10.99 5.77 -7.51
CA THR A 69 9.54 5.81 -7.40
C THR A 69 9.04 6.91 -8.32
N ARG A 70 8.65 6.53 -9.54
CA ARG A 70 7.98 7.44 -10.47
C ARG A 70 6.66 7.84 -9.82
N LYS A 71 6.57 9.08 -9.33
CA LYS A 71 5.31 9.63 -8.84
C LYS A 71 4.36 9.66 -10.03
N ARG A 72 3.34 8.80 -10.02
CA ARG A 72 2.29 8.84 -11.05
C ARG A 72 1.53 10.16 -10.87
N PRO A 73 1.23 10.89 -11.95
CA PRO A 73 0.39 12.07 -11.86
C PRO A 73 -0.97 11.67 -11.30
N SER A 74 -1.54 12.51 -10.42
CA SER A 74 -2.90 12.32 -9.94
C SER A 74 -3.85 12.46 -11.13
N ARG A 75 -4.67 11.43 -11.38
CA ARG A 75 -5.71 11.50 -12.41
C ARG A 75 -6.83 12.41 -11.91
N LYS A 76 -7.10 13.50 -12.62
CA LYS A 76 -8.28 14.35 -12.39
C LYS A 76 -9.42 13.79 -13.24
N SER A 77 -10.53 13.45 -12.61
CA SER A 77 -11.78 13.14 -13.29
C SER A 77 -12.74 14.33 -13.19
N GLU A 78 -13.65 14.46 -14.14
CA GLU A 78 -14.71 15.49 -14.10
C GLU A 78 -15.47 15.48 -12.77
N PHE A 79 -15.75 14.29 -12.23
CA PHE A 79 -16.39 14.16 -10.92
C PHE A 79 -15.51 14.66 -9.79
N SER A 80 -14.19 14.44 -9.85
CA SER A 80 -13.27 14.94 -8.81
C SER A 80 -13.17 16.46 -8.80
N GLU A 81 -13.31 17.11 -9.96
CA GLU A 81 -13.35 18.57 -10.09
C GLU A 81 -14.68 19.10 -9.56
N PHE A 82 -15.80 18.47 -9.94
CA PHE A 82 -17.12 18.77 -9.41
C PHE A 82 -17.16 18.68 -7.87
N VAL A 83 -16.58 17.62 -7.29
CA VAL A 83 -16.50 17.45 -5.83
C VAL A 83 -15.71 18.58 -5.18
N ARG A 84 -14.61 19.04 -5.80
CA ARG A 84 -13.79 20.14 -5.25
C ARG A 84 -14.54 21.46 -5.23
N GLU A 85 -15.25 21.77 -6.30
CA GLU A 85 -16.03 23.02 -6.43
C GLU A 85 -17.22 23.05 -5.47
N ASN A 86 -17.89 21.91 -5.27
CA ASN A 86 -19.17 21.83 -4.54
C ASN A 86 -19.02 21.35 -3.09
N TYR A 87 -17.81 21.06 -2.61
CA TYR A 87 -17.61 20.49 -1.26
C TYR A 87 -18.10 21.41 -0.14
N ASN A 88 -18.01 22.73 -0.34
CA ASN A 88 -18.44 23.72 0.64
C ASN A 88 -19.94 23.61 0.98
N VAL A 89 -20.76 23.25 -0.02
CA VAL A 89 -22.21 23.07 0.15
C VAL A 89 -22.54 21.91 1.10
N VAL A 90 -21.74 20.84 1.06
CA VAL A 90 -21.98 19.65 1.90
C VAL A 90 -21.18 19.66 3.20
N LYS A 91 -20.39 20.71 3.47
CA LYS A 91 -19.51 20.78 4.65
C LYS A 91 -20.28 20.76 5.97
N GLY A 92 -21.52 21.27 5.98
CA GLY A 92 -22.42 21.23 7.13
C GLY A 92 -23.02 19.84 7.43
N LEU A 93 -23.03 18.92 6.45
CA LEU A 93 -23.54 17.57 6.66
C LEU A 93 -22.54 16.68 7.42
N ASN A 94 -23.03 15.61 8.04
CA ASN A 94 -22.16 14.56 8.60
C ASN A 94 -21.21 14.01 7.52
N TYR A 95 -19.92 13.88 7.84
CA TYR A 95 -18.86 13.41 6.93
C TYR A 95 -19.26 12.18 6.11
N ARG A 96 -19.92 11.19 6.74
CA ARG A 96 -20.35 9.94 6.06
C ARG A 96 -21.40 10.18 4.98
N LYS A 97 -22.19 11.25 5.07
CA LYS A 97 -23.28 11.58 4.13
C LYS A 97 -22.86 12.54 3.01
N ARG A 98 -21.73 13.27 3.18
CA ARG A 98 -21.29 14.31 2.23
C ARG A 98 -21.06 13.76 0.83
N PHE A 99 -20.39 12.61 0.73
CA PHE A 99 -20.09 12.01 -0.56
C PHE A 99 -21.35 11.52 -1.27
N SER A 100 -22.31 10.95 -0.52
CA SER A 100 -23.61 10.53 -1.08
C SER A 100 -24.41 11.69 -1.64
N ALA A 101 -24.43 12.84 -0.94
CA ALA A 101 -25.08 14.04 -1.43
C ALA A 101 -24.39 14.58 -2.69
N LEU A 102 -23.05 14.62 -2.71
CA LEU A 102 -22.29 15.04 -3.89
C LEU A 102 -22.50 14.11 -5.09
N SER A 103 -22.58 12.79 -4.88
CA SER A 103 -22.87 11.88 -5.99
C SER A 103 -24.27 12.09 -6.57
N GLN A 104 -25.27 12.33 -5.72
CA GLN A 104 -26.64 12.64 -6.16
C GLN A 104 -26.69 13.95 -6.96
N LEU A 105 -26.06 15.01 -6.45
CA LEU A 105 -25.97 16.30 -7.16
C LEU A 105 -25.29 16.15 -8.53
N TYR A 106 -24.26 15.32 -8.62
CA TYR A 106 -23.57 15.08 -9.88
C TYR A 106 -24.42 14.31 -10.89
N GLU A 107 -25.27 13.39 -10.44
CA GLU A 107 -26.17 12.66 -11.33
C GLU A 107 -27.24 13.56 -11.93
N LEU A 108 -27.79 14.49 -11.15
CA LEU A 108 -28.74 15.50 -11.62
C LEU A 108 -28.14 16.43 -12.68
N ARG A 109 -26.85 16.76 -12.56
CA ARG A 109 -26.13 17.62 -13.52
C ARG A 109 -25.86 16.91 -14.85
N LYS A 110 -25.84 15.57 -14.89
CA LYS A 110 -25.50 14.85 -16.13
C LYS A 110 -26.61 14.96 -17.17
N PRO A 111 -26.27 15.17 -18.45
CA PRO A 111 -27.26 15.17 -19.52
C PRO A 111 -28.05 13.87 -19.51
N LEU A 112 -29.36 13.98 -19.77
CA LEU A 112 -30.36 12.93 -19.61
C LEU A 112 -29.98 11.62 -20.32
N ASP A 113 -29.30 11.70 -21.46
CA ASP A 113 -28.85 10.54 -22.25
C ASP A 113 -27.92 9.58 -21.47
N VAL A 114 -27.08 10.12 -20.59
CA VAL A 114 -26.18 9.32 -19.76
C VAL A 114 -26.93 8.63 -18.61
N GLN A 115 -28.02 9.23 -18.15
CA GLN A 115 -28.87 8.66 -17.10
C GLN A 115 -29.69 7.49 -17.63
N VAL A 116 -30.26 7.62 -18.84
CA VAL A 116 -30.97 6.56 -19.54
C VAL A 116 -30.05 5.36 -19.79
N ALA A 117 -28.83 5.60 -20.27
CA ALA A 117 -27.85 4.53 -20.50
C ALA A 117 -27.44 3.79 -19.21
N LYS A 118 -27.33 4.48 -18.07
CA LYS A 118 -27.08 3.85 -16.77
C LYS A 118 -28.29 3.06 -16.27
N ALA A 119 -29.49 3.62 -16.35
CA ALA A 119 -30.73 2.94 -15.97
C ALA A 119 -30.92 1.63 -16.76
N ILE A 120 -30.65 1.65 -18.07
CA ILE A 120 -30.67 0.45 -18.92
C ILE A 120 -29.65 -0.60 -18.44
N LYS A 121 -28.42 -0.17 -18.09
CA LYS A 121 -27.40 -1.08 -17.55
C LYS A 121 -27.78 -1.67 -16.18
N GLU A 122 -28.39 -0.90 -15.30
CA GLU A 122 -28.87 -1.39 -14.00
C GLU A 122 -30.02 -2.38 -14.12
N VAL A 123 -30.98 -2.12 -15.02
CA VAL A 123 -32.07 -3.06 -15.31
C VAL A 123 -31.51 -4.37 -15.88
N ASN A 124 -30.52 -4.29 -16.78
CA ASN A 124 -29.91 -5.47 -17.40
C ASN A 124 -29.08 -6.30 -16.40
N THR A 125 -28.35 -5.65 -15.48
CA THR A 125 -27.61 -6.36 -14.43
C THR A 125 -28.54 -7.00 -13.40
N LYS A 126 -29.63 -6.33 -12.99
CA LYS A 126 -30.67 -6.92 -12.12
C LYS A 126 -31.36 -8.12 -12.78
N LYS A 127 -31.72 -8.04 -14.07
CA LYS A 127 -32.27 -9.17 -14.85
C LYS A 127 -31.31 -10.35 -14.95
N ARG A 128 -30.00 -10.12 -15.09
CA ARG A 128 -28.98 -11.19 -15.16
C ARG A 128 -28.69 -11.86 -13.82
N VAL A 129 -28.78 -11.13 -12.70
CA VAL A 129 -28.46 -11.66 -11.36
C VAL A 129 -29.64 -12.41 -10.71
N ALA A 130 -30.87 -12.07 -11.08
CA ALA A 130 -32.09 -12.75 -10.60
C ALA A 130 -32.14 -14.27 -10.87
N PRO A 131 -31.82 -14.80 -12.07
CA PRO A 131 -31.81 -16.24 -12.32
C PRO A 131 -30.66 -16.95 -11.59
N ALA A 132 -29.49 -16.32 -11.45
CA ALA A 132 -28.35 -16.87 -10.72
C ALA A 132 -28.65 -17.06 -9.22
N LYS A 133 -29.32 -16.08 -8.59
CA LYS A 133 -29.76 -16.20 -7.18
C LYS A 133 -30.83 -17.27 -6.98
N LYS A 134 -31.75 -17.47 -7.93
CA LYS A 134 -32.73 -18.58 -7.91
C LYS A 134 -32.06 -19.95 -8.08
N ALA A 135 -31.06 -20.05 -8.96
CA ALA A 135 -30.30 -21.28 -9.18
C ALA A 135 -29.50 -21.71 -7.93
N VAL A 136 -28.83 -20.76 -7.25
CA VAL A 136 -28.08 -21.04 -6.02
C VAL A 136 -29.02 -21.49 -4.88
N LYS A 137 -30.19 -20.85 -4.71
CA LYS A 137 -31.19 -21.30 -3.71
C LYS A 137 -31.72 -22.71 -4.01
N LYS A 138 -31.88 -23.08 -5.28
CA LYS A 138 -32.30 -24.44 -5.69
C LYS A 138 -31.20 -25.48 -5.46
N ALA A 139 -29.93 -25.13 -5.69
CA ALA A 139 -28.78 -25.98 -5.43
C ALA A 139 -28.57 -26.26 -3.93
N VAL A 140 -28.72 -25.25 -3.08
CA VAL A 140 -28.60 -25.40 -1.62
C VAL A 140 -29.71 -26.28 -1.05
N LYS A 141 -30.96 -26.15 -1.51
CA LYS A 141 -32.06 -27.05 -1.11
C LYS A 141 -31.82 -28.51 -1.56
N LYS A 142 -31.26 -28.73 -2.76
CA LYS A 142 -30.94 -30.07 -3.27
C LYS A 142 -29.77 -30.73 -2.53
N ALA A 143 -28.82 -29.94 -2.04
CA ALA A 143 -27.72 -30.43 -1.20
C ALA A 143 -28.19 -30.84 0.21
N ALA A 144 -29.11 -30.06 0.80
CA ALA A 144 -29.70 -30.39 2.11
C ALA A 144 -30.53 -31.69 2.06
N SER A 145 -31.31 -31.93 1.00
CA SER A 145 -32.09 -33.15 0.86
C SER A 145 -31.25 -34.41 0.61
N LYS A 146 -30.06 -34.26 0.00
CA LYS A 146 -29.14 -35.38 -0.27
C LYS A 146 -28.31 -35.78 0.95
N ALA A 147 -28.09 -34.84 1.89
CA ALA A 147 -27.48 -35.13 3.19
C ALA A 147 -28.45 -35.90 4.11
N ALA A 148 -29.74 -35.56 4.09
CA ALA A 148 -30.76 -36.24 4.89
C ALA A 148 -31.01 -37.71 4.46
N SER A 149 -30.85 -38.05 3.18
CA SER A 149 -31.00 -39.44 2.70
C SER A 149 -29.79 -40.32 2.97
N LYS A 150 -28.60 -39.74 3.23
CA LYS A 150 -27.38 -40.48 3.54
C LYS A 150 -27.24 -40.84 5.03
N ALA A 151 -27.98 -40.15 5.90
CA ALA A 151 -28.03 -40.45 7.34
C ALA A 151 -28.92 -41.66 7.67
N LYS A 152 -29.92 -41.99 6.83
CA LYS A 152 -30.83 -43.15 7.08
C LYS A 152 -30.27 -44.51 6.68
N THR A 153 -29.18 -44.57 5.91
CA THR A 153 -28.56 -45.83 5.49
C THR A 153 -27.41 -46.28 6.39
N ALA A 154 -27.00 -45.46 7.37
CA ALA A 154 -25.91 -45.76 8.30
C ALA A 154 -26.39 -46.35 9.64
N GLU A 155 -27.70 -46.52 9.83
CA GLU A 155 -28.31 -46.98 11.11
C GLU A 155 -28.92 -48.40 11.01
N LYS A 156 -28.64 -49.14 9.93
CA LYS A 156 -28.92 -50.58 9.81
C LYS A 156 -27.68 -51.30 9.27
N GLY A 157 -26.66 -51.37 10.11
CA GLY A 157 -25.51 -52.26 10.00
C GLY A 157 -25.29 -52.90 11.35
#